data_AF-A0AAV5Y5F4-F1
#
_entry.id   AF-A0AAV5Y5F4-F1
#
_cell.length_a   1.000
_cell.length_b   1.000
_cell.length_c   1.000
_cell.angle_alpha   90.00
_cell.angle_beta   90.00
_cell.angle_gamma   90.00
#
_symmetry.space_group_name_H-M   'P 1'
#
loop_
_entity.id
_entity.type
_entity.pdbx_description
1 polymer ?
#
loop_
_entity_poly.entity_id
_entity_poly.type
_entity_poly.pdbx_seq_one_letter_code
_entity_poly.pdbx_strand_id
1 'polypeptide(L)'
;MRPQPSERLTVLRPGDPKERVFDLFASTVERQKDTLVRIDGMRLRARGRSLDHPQVEVADVSIAEKSGARRYWFLFGEGQLIAWGPPDDWRGTVARLQVEIEYR
;
A
#
# COMPACT_ATOMS: atom_id res chain seq x y z
N MET A 1 8.10 23.91 -5.79
CA MET A 1 7.20 22.98 -6.49
C MET A 1 6.86 21.85 -5.53
N ARG A 2 5.61 21.40 -5.45
CA ARG A 2 5.31 20.13 -4.77
C ARG A 2 5.80 19.01 -5.69
N PRO A 3 6.52 17.99 -5.17
CA PRO A 3 6.99 16.88 -5.99
C PRO A 3 5.81 16.15 -6.66
N GLN A 4 6.06 15.59 -7.84
CA GLN A 4 5.05 14.80 -8.55
C GLN A 4 4.63 13.60 -7.67
N PRO A 5 3.34 13.22 -7.65
CA PRO A 5 2.85 12.14 -6.79
C PRO A 5 3.64 10.82 -6.93
N SER A 6 4.12 10.51 -8.13
CA SER A 6 4.95 9.32 -8.39
C SER A 6 6.37 9.41 -7.82
N GLU A 7 6.93 10.61 -7.63
CA GLU A 7 8.25 10.79 -6.98
C GLU A 7 8.20 10.36 -5.51
N ARG A 8 7.03 10.37 -4.87
CA ARG A 8 6.84 9.91 -3.48
C ARG A 8 7.08 8.41 -3.32
N LEU A 9 6.99 7.62 -4.39
CA LEU A 9 7.35 6.20 -4.36
C LEU A 9 8.86 6.00 -4.12
N THR A 10 9.69 6.96 -4.53
CA THR A 10 11.16 6.84 -4.44
C THR A 10 11.71 6.95 -3.02
N VAL A 11 10.91 7.51 -2.09
CA VAL A 11 11.30 7.69 -0.68
C VAL A 11 10.81 6.55 0.22
N LEU A 12 9.99 5.64 -0.31
CA LEU A 12 9.50 4.48 0.44
C LEU A 12 10.59 3.42 0.59
N ARG A 13 10.60 2.74 1.73
CA ARG A 13 11.49 1.62 2.03
C ARG A 13 10.70 0.50 2.70
N PRO A 14 11.03 -0.78 2.43
CA PRO A 14 10.56 -1.87 3.26
C PRO A 14 10.88 -1.60 4.75
N GLY A 15 9.92 -1.86 5.62
CA GLY A 15 9.96 -1.53 7.05
C GLY A 15 9.36 -0.16 7.41
N ASP A 16 9.05 0.71 6.43
CA ASP A 16 8.35 1.96 6.71
C ASP A 16 7.01 1.68 7.41
N PRO A 17 6.65 2.44 8.47
CA PRO A 17 5.38 2.25 9.16
C PRO A 17 4.22 2.60 8.24
N LYS A 18 3.13 1.84 8.33
CA LYS A 18 1.93 2.00 7.50
C LYS A 18 1.42 3.44 7.53
N GLU A 19 1.39 4.08 8.69
CA GLU A 19 0.95 5.46 8.86
C GLU A 19 1.77 6.42 8.00
N ARG A 20 3.10 6.25 7.92
CA ARG A 20 3.97 7.09 7.09
C ARG A 20 3.66 6.93 5.61
N VAL A 21 3.45 5.69 5.14
CA VAL A 21 3.08 5.43 3.74
C VAL A 21 1.75 6.10 3.43
N PHE A 22 0.80 5.94 4.33
CA PHE A 22 -0.53 6.51 4.23
C PHE A 22 -0.49 8.05 4.19
N ASP A 23 0.29 8.70 5.06
CA ASP A 23 0.49 10.16 5.07
C ASP A 23 1.12 10.68 3.76
N LEU A 24 2.02 9.91 3.14
CA LEU A 24 2.65 10.27 1.87
C LEU A 24 1.63 10.34 0.72
N PHE A 25 0.57 9.54 0.76
CA PHE A 25 -0.44 9.45 -0.31
C PHE A 25 -1.82 9.98 0.10
N ALA A 26 -1.93 10.63 1.25
CA ALA A 26 -3.19 11.16 1.75
C ALA A 26 -3.63 12.47 1.12
N SER A 27 -4.93 12.56 0.83
CA SER A 27 -5.67 13.82 0.78
C SER A 27 -6.61 14.02 1.98
N THR A 28 -7.07 12.94 2.63
CA THR A 28 -7.88 12.94 3.89
C THR A 28 -7.63 11.66 4.68
N VAL A 29 -7.77 11.63 6.01
CA VAL A 29 -7.49 10.44 6.86
C VAL A 29 -8.65 10.08 7.79
N GLU A 30 -9.01 8.79 7.84
CA GLU A 30 -10.04 8.22 8.72
C GLU A 30 -9.52 6.99 9.48
N ARG A 31 -9.70 7.00 10.81
CA ARG A 31 -9.29 5.95 11.75
C ARG A 31 -10.51 5.40 12.51
N GLN A 32 -10.54 4.09 12.75
CA GLN A 32 -11.55 3.40 13.54
C GLN A 32 -10.86 2.54 14.60
N LYS A 33 -11.12 2.80 15.90
CA LYS A 33 -10.53 2.06 17.04
C LYS A 33 -9.01 1.89 16.89
N ASP A 34 -8.31 3.01 16.70
CA ASP A 34 -6.86 3.09 16.47
C ASP A 34 -6.33 2.39 15.21
N THR A 35 -7.21 1.79 14.42
CA THR A 35 -6.87 1.20 13.13
C THR A 35 -7.15 2.20 12.03
N LEU A 36 -6.14 2.51 11.23
CA LEU A 36 -6.30 3.28 10.01
C LEU A 36 -7.11 2.46 8.99
N VAL A 37 -8.27 2.98 8.54
CA VAL A 37 -9.22 2.24 7.68
C VAL A 37 -9.44 2.87 6.30
N ARG A 38 -9.31 4.20 6.18
CA ARG A 38 -9.47 4.89 4.90
C ARG A 38 -8.60 6.14 4.85
N ILE A 39 -7.96 6.36 3.71
CA ILE A 39 -7.40 7.64 3.32
C ILE A 39 -7.98 8.01 1.96
N ASP A 40 -8.50 9.23 1.81
CA ASP A 40 -8.85 9.71 0.46
C ASP A 40 -7.54 9.80 -0.32
N GLY A 41 -7.44 9.04 -1.42
CA GLY A 41 -6.19 8.68 -2.07
C GLY A 41 -5.86 7.20 -1.91
N MET A 42 -5.61 6.73 -0.68
CA MET A 42 -5.18 5.37 -0.38
C MET A 42 -6.21 4.55 0.41
N ARG A 43 -6.69 3.44 -0.16
CA ARG A 43 -7.76 2.62 0.42
C ARG A 43 -7.25 1.25 0.83
N LEU A 44 -7.56 0.79 2.04
CA LEU A 44 -7.43 -0.61 2.43
C LEU A 44 -8.46 -1.46 1.70
N ARG A 45 -8.01 -2.58 1.14
CA ARG A 45 -8.77 -3.42 0.22
C ARG A 45 -8.98 -4.81 0.74
N ALA A 46 -7.94 -5.39 1.32
CA ALA A 46 -7.96 -6.77 1.76
C ALA A 46 -7.06 -6.97 2.98
N ARG A 47 -7.35 -8.04 3.71
CA ARG A 47 -6.55 -8.56 4.81
C ARG A 47 -6.38 -10.05 4.62
N GLY A 48 -5.28 -10.60 5.09
CA GLY A 48 -5.01 -12.03 5.00
C GLY A 48 -3.81 -12.41 5.84
N ARG A 49 -3.11 -13.46 5.41
CA ARG A 49 -1.95 -14.01 6.12
C ARG A 49 -0.81 -14.30 5.16
N SER A 50 0.40 -14.37 5.69
CA SER A 50 1.59 -14.90 5.03
C SER A 50 2.31 -15.82 6.01
N LEU A 51 3.15 -16.70 5.51
CA LEU A 51 3.95 -17.61 6.34
C LEU A 51 4.84 -16.84 7.34
N ASP A 52 5.39 -15.70 6.91
CA ASP A 52 6.29 -14.86 7.71
C ASP A 52 5.55 -13.78 8.51
N HIS A 53 4.30 -13.48 8.16
CA HIS A 53 3.51 -12.41 8.77
C HIS A 53 2.08 -12.89 9.11
N PRO A 54 1.75 -13.04 10.41
CA PRO A 54 0.45 -13.55 10.86
C PRO A 54 -0.74 -12.73 10.39
N GLN A 55 -0.50 -11.44 10.11
CA GLN A 55 -1.48 -10.53 9.53
C GLN A 55 -0.81 -9.70 8.45
N VAL A 56 -1.38 -9.77 7.25
CA VAL A 56 -1.04 -8.88 6.15
C VAL A 56 -2.24 -8.08 5.70
N GLU A 57 -1.99 -6.87 5.20
CA GLU A 57 -3.00 -5.97 4.69
C GLU A 57 -2.56 -5.42 3.33
N VAL A 58 -3.51 -5.26 2.41
CA VAL A 58 -3.25 -4.64 1.11
C VAL A 58 -4.06 -3.36 1.02
N ALA A 59 -3.38 -2.30 0.62
CA ALA A 59 -4.01 -1.05 0.24
C ALA A 59 -3.63 -0.65 -1.18
N ASP A 60 -4.43 0.19 -1.81
CA ASP A 60 -4.12 0.76 -3.11
C ASP A 60 -4.39 2.26 -3.19
N VAL A 61 -3.68 2.94 -4.08
CA VAL A 61 -3.90 4.35 -4.43
C VAL A 61 -3.71 4.55 -5.92
N SER A 62 -4.54 5.40 -6.52
CA SER A 62 -4.32 5.94 -7.86
C SER A 62 -3.38 7.14 -7.77
N ILE A 63 -2.19 7.01 -8.32
CA ILE A 63 -1.14 8.03 -8.35
C ILE A 63 -1.15 8.70 -9.73
N ALA A 64 -1.20 10.02 -9.78
CA ALA A 64 -1.08 10.76 -11.04
C ALA A 64 0.36 10.71 -11.57
N GLU A 65 0.52 10.27 -12.81
CA GLU A 65 1.78 10.26 -13.57
C GLU A 65 1.66 11.12 -14.84
N LYS A 66 2.78 11.32 -15.55
CA LYS A 66 2.81 12.10 -16.80
C LYS A 66 1.90 11.53 -17.90
N SER A 67 1.64 10.22 -17.90
CA SER A 67 0.82 9.52 -18.89
C SER A 67 -0.64 9.29 -18.45
N GLY A 68 -1.01 9.71 -17.23
CA GLY A 68 -2.33 9.45 -16.64
C GLY A 68 -2.23 8.96 -15.20
N ALA A 69 -3.37 8.65 -14.57
CA ALA A 69 -3.38 8.06 -13.24
C ALA A 69 -3.11 6.56 -13.32
N ARG A 70 -2.15 6.06 -12.53
CA ARG A 70 -1.83 4.64 -12.40
C ARG A 70 -2.11 4.16 -10.98
N ARG A 71 -2.73 2.99 -10.85
CA ARG A 71 -2.98 2.35 -9.55
C ARG A 71 -1.72 1.67 -9.04
N TYR A 72 -1.44 1.80 -7.75
CA TYR A 72 -0.37 1.09 -7.05
C TYR A 72 -0.95 0.33 -5.88
N TRP A 73 -0.46 -0.90 -5.65
CA TRP A 73 -0.73 -1.68 -4.44
C TRP A 73 0.41 -1.53 -3.44
N PHE A 74 0.08 -1.70 -2.17
CA PHE A 74 1.00 -1.65 -1.03
C PHE A 74 0.63 -2.79 -0.09
N LEU A 75 1.61 -3.66 0.19
CA LEU A 75 1.48 -4.79 1.07
C LEU A 75 2.13 -4.46 2.41
N PHE A 76 1.36 -4.61 3.48
CA PHE A 76 1.80 -4.39 4.84
C PHE A 76 1.75 -5.70 5.63
N GLY A 77 2.74 -5.94 6.49
CA GLY A 77 2.73 -7.01 7.49
C GLY A 77 2.95 -6.38 8.86
N GLU A 78 2.09 -6.70 9.81
CA GLU A 78 2.22 -6.21 11.20
C GLU A 78 2.37 -4.68 11.29
N GLY A 79 1.72 -3.95 10.38
CA GLY A 79 1.77 -2.48 10.32
C GLY A 79 3.01 -1.89 9.63
N GLN A 80 3.88 -2.71 9.03
CA GLN A 80 5.06 -2.25 8.29
C GLN A 80 4.96 -2.57 6.80
N LEU A 81 5.51 -1.70 5.95
CA LEU A 81 5.55 -1.90 4.51
C LEU A 81 6.48 -3.07 4.16
N ILE A 82 5.95 -4.10 3.52
CA ILE A 82 6.74 -5.22 3.01
C ILE A 82 7.17 -4.94 1.57
N ALA A 83 6.20 -4.55 0.73
CA ALA A 83 6.40 -4.34 -0.69
C ALA A 83 5.32 -3.41 -1.26
N TRP A 84 5.57 -2.83 -2.43
CA TRP A 84 4.60 -2.07 -3.20
C TRP A 84 4.92 -2.16 -4.69
N GLY A 85 3.95 -1.89 -5.55
CA GLY A 85 4.18 -1.95 -6.99
C GLY A 85 2.95 -1.65 -7.84
N PRO A 86 3.11 -1.61 -9.17
CA PRO A 86 2.01 -1.55 -10.12
C PRO A 86 1.23 -2.89 -10.16
N PRO A 87 0.00 -2.92 -10.70
CA PRO A 87 -0.87 -4.09 -10.63
C PRO A 87 -0.25 -5.35 -11.27
N ASP A 88 0.58 -5.17 -12.30
CA ASP A 88 1.23 -6.26 -13.03
C ASP A 88 2.23 -7.05 -12.16
N ASP A 89 2.82 -6.40 -11.16
CA ASP A 89 3.81 -7.01 -10.25
C ASP A 89 3.17 -7.76 -9.08
N TRP A 90 1.85 -7.63 -8.89
CA TRP A 90 1.12 -8.21 -7.76
C TRP A 90 1.32 -9.73 -7.70
N ARG A 91 1.01 -10.43 -8.80
CA ARG A 91 1.00 -11.90 -8.86
C ARG A 91 2.35 -12.51 -8.53
N GLY A 92 3.45 -11.92 -9.03
CA GLY A 92 4.80 -12.37 -8.72
C GLY A 92 5.17 -12.15 -7.26
N THR A 93 4.75 -11.02 -6.70
CA THR A 93 5.02 -10.66 -5.30
C THR A 93 4.29 -11.60 -4.32
N VAL A 94 2.99 -11.83 -4.50
CA VAL A 94 2.24 -12.71 -3.59
C VAL A 94 2.69 -14.15 -3.66
N ALA A 95 3.10 -14.65 -4.83
CA ALA A 95 3.67 -15.98 -4.96
C ALA A 95 4.99 -16.10 -4.19
N ARG A 96 5.88 -15.10 -4.32
CA ARG A 96 7.17 -15.08 -3.62
C ARG A 96 7.03 -15.00 -2.11
N LEU A 97 6.07 -14.21 -1.63
CA LEU A 97 5.83 -13.96 -0.21
C LEU A 97 4.79 -14.91 0.43
N GLN A 98 4.30 -15.89 -0.34
CA GLN A 98 3.28 -16.85 0.09
C GLN A 98 2.08 -16.16 0.78
N VAL A 99 1.62 -15.06 0.19
CA VAL A 99 0.53 -14.26 0.74
C VAL A 99 -0.80 -14.87 0.33
N GLU A 100 -1.60 -15.25 1.33
CA GLU A 100 -2.97 -15.69 1.18
C GLU A 100 -3.91 -14.50 1.41
N ILE A 101 -4.26 -13.81 0.33
CA ILE A 101 -5.18 -12.68 0.34
C ILE A 101 -6.17 -12.82 -0.82
N GLU A 102 -7.46 -12.64 -0.53
CA GLU A 102 -8.48 -12.40 -1.55
C GLU A 102 -8.47 -10.93 -1.98
N TYR A 103 -7.56 -10.57 -2.90
CA TYR A 103 -7.47 -9.24 -3.49
C TYR A 103 -7.96 -9.26 -4.94
N ARG A 104 -9.05 -8.53 -5.21
CA ARG A 104 -9.68 -8.37 -6.53
C ARG A 104 -9.73 -6.90 -6.96
#